data_AF-A0AAE1YRC0-F1
#
_entry.id   AF-A0AAE1YRC0-F1
#
_cell.length_a   1.000
_cell.length_b   1.000
_cell.length_c   1.000
_cell.angle_alpha   90.00
_cell.angle_beta   90.00
_cell.angle_gamma   90.00
#
_symmetry.space_group_name_H-M   'P 1'
#
loop_
_entity.id
_entity.type
_entity.pdbx_description
1 polymer ?
#
loop_
_entity_poly.entity_id
_entity_poly.type
_entity_poly.pdbx_seq_one_letter_code
_entity_poly.pdbx_strand_id
1 'polypeptide(L)'
;MATTSTLLLISSLLHHFIILLLLLPYQQNPLTLAAAGGGEWKLLVSNTGVSAMHMQLLNNDRVVIFDLTDFGPSNISLPNGKCRNNPKDLTLKIDCTAHSIEYDVASNSIRPLNVFTNVWCSSGAAMPDGSLVQTGGFNDGERNARVFKPCRDNSCDWQEFNTVLTQSRWYATNHILPDGRQIIVGGRGRLTYEFYPKRTGADASYNLPFLSQTNDPRIENNLYPFVFLNVDGNLFIFANNRAILFDYVNGAVVKTYPTIPGGDPRSYPSSGSAVLLPVRNLQGRTNITAEVLVCGGAPKGSFTSANNGKFVGALNTCGRIQITDPNPQWVMETMPSARVMGDMVFAT
;
A
#
# COMPACT_ATOMS: atom_id res chain seq x y z
N MET A 1 -77.12 11.24 -11.40
CA MET A 1 -77.01 12.47 -10.60
C MET A 1 -76.17 12.18 -9.36
N ALA A 2 -74.85 12.31 -9.46
CA ALA A 2 -74.04 12.52 -8.26
C ALA A 2 -74.27 13.98 -7.86
N THR A 3 -74.73 14.19 -6.64
CA THR A 3 -75.12 15.51 -6.14
C THR A 3 -73.88 16.41 -6.04
N THR A 4 -74.03 17.71 -6.29
CA THR A 4 -72.98 18.74 -6.24
C THR A 4 -72.12 18.72 -4.97
N SER A 5 -72.62 18.12 -3.89
CA SER A 5 -71.91 17.91 -2.63
C SER A 5 -70.74 16.91 -2.74
N THR A 6 -70.82 15.86 -3.57
CA THR A 6 -69.75 14.86 -3.71
C THR A 6 -68.54 15.40 -4.49
N LEU A 7 -68.76 16.30 -5.44
CA LEU A 7 -67.66 16.96 -6.19
C LEU A 7 -66.88 17.97 -5.32
N LEU A 8 -67.55 18.67 -4.41
CA LEU A 8 -66.90 19.61 -3.49
C LEU A 8 -66.00 18.91 -2.45
N LEU A 9 -66.43 17.74 -1.96
CA LEU A 9 -65.63 16.90 -1.06
C LEU A 9 -64.36 16.36 -1.74
N ILE A 10 -64.45 15.91 -2.99
CA ILE A 10 -63.29 15.42 -3.75
C ILE A 10 -62.30 16.56 -4.04
N SER A 11 -62.79 17.76 -4.37
CA SER A 11 -61.96 18.96 -4.58
C SER A 11 -61.22 19.40 -3.31
N SER A 12 -61.88 19.33 -2.16
CA SER A 12 -61.31 19.68 -0.85
C SER A 12 -60.23 18.67 -0.42
N LEU A 13 -60.47 17.38 -0.64
CA LEU A 13 -59.50 16.31 -0.37
C LEU A 13 -58.28 16.39 -1.28
N LEU A 14 -58.45 16.73 -2.57
CA LEU A 14 -57.33 16.96 -3.48
C LEU A 14 -56.46 18.15 -3.04
N HIS A 15 -57.08 19.26 -2.61
CA HIS A 15 -56.34 20.44 -2.15
C HIS A 15 -55.54 20.14 -0.87
N HIS A 16 -56.10 19.39 0.08
CA HIS A 16 -55.38 18.99 1.28
C HIS A 16 -54.22 18.02 0.97
N PHE A 17 -54.38 17.13 -0.01
CA PHE A 17 -53.31 16.22 -0.43
C PHE A 17 -52.15 16.96 -1.11
N ILE A 18 -52.45 17.97 -1.93
CA ILE A 18 -51.44 18.82 -2.59
C ILE A 18 -50.68 19.67 -1.57
N ILE A 19 -51.36 20.20 -0.54
CA ILE A 19 -50.70 20.98 0.53
C ILE A 19 -49.83 20.07 1.42
N LEU A 20 -50.23 18.81 1.66
CA LEU A 20 -49.42 17.85 2.42
C LEU A 20 -48.16 17.43 1.65
N LEU A 21 -48.22 17.35 0.31
CA LEU A 21 -47.06 17.13 -0.57
C LEU A 21 -46.08 18.32 -0.58
N LEU A 22 -46.56 19.54 -0.36
CA LEU A 22 -45.72 20.75 -0.30
C LEU A 22 -45.06 20.97 1.09
N LEU A 23 -45.53 20.28 2.13
CA LEU A 23 -45.01 20.36 3.50
C LEU A 23 -44.11 19.18 3.90
N LEU A 24 -43.85 18.23 2.99
CA LEU A 24 -42.81 17.24 3.19
C LEU A 24 -41.46 17.99 3.26
N PRO A 25 -40.70 17.89 4.35
CA PRO A 25 -39.37 18.44 4.39
C PRO A 25 -38.58 17.76 3.28
N TYR A 26 -38.19 18.54 2.29
CA TYR A 26 -37.21 18.14 1.29
C TYR A 26 -35.94 17.82 2.11
N GLN A 27 -35.75 16.55 2.48
CA GLN A 27 -34.46 16.05 2.89
C GLN A 27 -33.58 16.12 1.65
N GLN A 28 -33.09 17.32 1.37
CA GLN A 28 -31.85 17.49 0.64
C GLN A 28 -30.82 16.77 1.49
N ASN A 29 -30.61 15.48 1.22
CA ASN A 29 -29.31 14.89 1.45
C ASN A 29 -28.34 15.82 0.70
N PRO A 30 -27.48 16.58 1.38
CA PRO A 30 -26.34 17.10 0.68
C PRO A 30 -25.47 15.88 0.47
N LEU A 31 -25.75 15.12 -0.60
CA LEU A 31 -24.67 14.50 -1.36
C LEU A 31 -23.82 15.69 -1.74
N THR A 32 -22.85 16.00 -0.89
CA THR A 32 -21.77 16.91 -1.19
C THR A 32 -21.25 16.43 -2.54
N LEU A 33 -21.57 17.21 -3.56
CA LEU A 33 -21.06 17.06 -4.90
C LEU A 33 -19.56 17.29 -4.75
N ALA A 34 -18.82 16.23 -4.41
CA ALA A 34 -17.40 16.20 -4.63
C ALA A 34 -17.26 16.47 -6.12
N ALA A 35 -16.73 17.63 -6.49
CA ALA A 35 -16.57 18.04 -7.87
C ALA A 35 -15.99 16.86 -8.64
N ALA A 36 -16.76 16.33 -9.58
CA ALA A 36 -16.35 15.28 -10.48
C ALA A 36 -15.23 15.86 -11.34
N GLY A 37 -13.99 15.73 -10.87
CA GLY A 37 -12.80 16.18 -11.57
C GLY A 37 -12.55 15.25 -12.76
N GLY A 38 -13.42 15.30 -13.78
CA GLY A 38 -13.24 14.81 -15.15
C GLY A 38 -12.74 13.37 -15.38
N GLY A 39 -12.48 12.60 -14.33
CA GLY A 39 -11.91 11.26 -14.43
C GLY A 39 -12.96 10.25 -14.89
N GLU A 40 -12.53 9.31 -15.71
CA GLU A 40 -13.35 8.19 -16.15
C GLU A 40 -12.72 6.87 -15.68
N TRP A 41 -13.57 5.92 -15.30
CA TRP A 41 -13.15 4.54 -15.05
C TRP A 41 -13.32 3.75 -16.34
N LYS A 42 -12.23 3.13 -16.81
CA LYS A 42 -12.25 2.22 -17.95
C LYS A 42 -11.86 0.83 -17.49
N LEU A 43 -12.70 -0.15 -17.84
CA LEU A 43 -12.34 -1.55 -17.70
C LEU A 43 -11.29 -1.89 -18.77
N LEU A 44 -10.10 -2.29 -18.33
CA LEU A 44 -9.01 -2.69 -19.23
C LEU A 44 -9.09 -4.18 -19.54
N VAL A 45 -9.03 -5.01 -18.50
CA VAL A 45 -9.13 -6.48 -18.58
C VAL A 45 -10.15 -6.95 -17.55
N SER A 46 -11.08 -7.82 -17.95
CA SER A 46 -12.15 -8.31 -17.06
C SER A 46 -11.64 -9.24 -15.96
N ASN A 47 -10.57 -10.00 -16.24
CA ASN A 47 -9.93 -10.91 -15.29
C ASN A 47 -8.47 -11.16 -15.68
N THR A 48 -7.54 -10.86 -14.78
CA THR A 48 -6.09 -11.09 -14.95
C THR A 48 -5.67 -12.52 -14.60
N GLY A 49 -6.56 -13.30 -13.98
CA GLY A 49 -6.30 -14.65 -13.48
C GLY A 49 -5.62 -14.70 -12.11
N VAL A 50 -5.01 -13.60 -11.69
CA VAL A 50 -4.24 -13.45 -10.43
C VAL A 50 -4.69 -12.18 -9.71
N SER A 51 -4.94 -12.26 -8.41
CA SER A 51 -5.29 -11.09 -7.59
C SER A 51 -4.09 -10.16 -7.44
N ALA A 52 -4.34 -8.85 -7.43
CA ALA A 52 -3.29 -7.86 -7.28
C ALA A 52 -2.95 -7.59 -5.80
N MET A 53 -2.53 -8.61 -5.06
CA MET A 53 -1.98 -8.43 -3.71
C MET A 53 -0.72 -7.55 -3.75
N HIS A 54 0.10 -7.73 -4.77
CA HIS A 54 1.15 -6.80 -5.15
C HIS A 54 1.01 -6.42 -6.62
N MET A 55 1.32 -5.16 -6.92
CA MET A 55 1.44 -4.66 -8.29
C MET A 55 2.54 -3.62 -8.39
N GLN A 56 3.25 -3.60 -9.52
CA GLN A 56 4.28 -2.61 -9.79
C GLN A 56 4.28 -2.24 -11.27
N LEU A 57 4.12 -0.94 -11.58
CA LEU A 57 4.40 -0.39 -12.89
C LEU A 57 5.92 -0.32 -13.11
N LEU A 58 6.39 -0.83 -14.23
CA LEU A 58 7.79 -0.83 -14.64
C LEU A 58 8.08 0.31 -15.62
N ASN A 59 9.36 0.52 -15.94
CA ASN A 59 9.84 1.57 -16.85
C ASN A 59 9.58 1.31 -18.34
N ASN A 60 8.85 0.25 -18.67
CA ASN A 60 8.52 -0.17 -20.04
C ASN A 60 6.99 -0.26 -20.26
N ASP A 61 6.19 0.47 -19.47
CA ASP A 61 4.72 0.48 -19.50
C ASP A 61 4.08 -0.91 -19.29
N ARG A 62 4.78 -1.77 -18.55
CA ARG A 62 4.25 -3.06 -18.11
C ARG A 62 4.03 -3.06 -16.61
N VAL A 63 3.00 -3.79 -16.19
CA VAL A 63 2.65 -3.95 -14.79
C VAL A 63 2.87 -5.40 -14.40
N VAL A 64 3.72 -5.65 -13.41
CA VAL A 64 3.86 -6.98 -12.82
C VAL A 64 2.86 -7.09 -11.67
N ILE A 65 2.01 -8.10 -11.72
CA ILE A 65 0.96 -8.38 -10.73
C ILE A 65 1.21 -9.78 -10.16
N PHE A 66 1.09 -9.95 -8.85
CA PHE A 66 1.32 -11.25 -8.22
C PHE A 66 0.61 -11.41 -6.88
N ASP A 67 0.33 -12.67 -6.57
CA ASP A 67 -0.39 -13.12 -5.38
C ASP A 67 0.37 -14.25 -4.68
N LEU A 68 -0.10 -14.63 -3.48
CA LEU A 68 0.43 -15.78 -2.75
C LEU A 68 0.25 -17.11 -3.54
N THR A 69 1.15 -18.06 -3.31
CA THR A 69 1.16 -19.33 -4.07
C THR A 69 0.41 -20.48 -3.40
N ASP A 70 0.03 -20.32 -2.13
CA ASP A 70 -0.48 -21.40 -1.26
C ASP A 70 -1.97 -21.24 -0.90
N PHE A 71 -2.75 -20.49 -1.70
CA PHE A 71 -4.21 -20.39 -1.53
C PHE A 71 -5.02 -21.32 -2.44
N GLY A 72 -4.35 -22.10 -3.29
CA GLY A 72 -4.96 -22.96 -4.30
C GLY A 72 -4.63 -22.50 -5.73
N PRO A 73 -5.28 -23.06 -6.75
CA PRO A 73 -4.97 -22.73 -8.14
C PRO A 73 -5.47 -21.34 -8.52
N SER A 74 -4.64 -20.58 -9.24
CA SER A 74 -5.04 -19.31 -9.87
C SER A 74 -5.85 -19.54 -11.15
N ASN A 75 -6.58 -18.53 -11.63
CA ASN A 75 -7.45 -18.64 -12.80
C ASN A 75 -6.71 -18.39 -14.14
N ILE A 76 -5.42 -18.73 -14.18
CA ILE A 76 -4.55 -18.67 -15.36
C ILE A 76 -3.47 -19.76 -15.28
N SER A 77 -3.26 -20.48 -16.37
CA SER A 77 -2.27 -21.57 -16.44
C SER A 77 -0.89 -21.06 -16.85
N LEU A 78 0.15 -21.72 -16.35
CA LEU A 78 1.51 -21.58 -16.89
C LEU A 78 1.57 -22.16 -18.33
N PRO A 79 2.40 -21.58 -19.22
CA PRO A 79 2.46 -22.02 -20.60
C PRO A 79 3.19 -23.35 -20.75
N ASN A 80 2.95 -24.05 -21.87
CA ASN A 80 3.66 -25.27 -22.28
C ASN A 80 3.60 -26.43 -21.28
N GLY A 81 2.54 -26.52 -20.47
CA GLY A 81 2.39 -27.57 -19.45
C GLY A 81 3.41 -27.47 -18.31
N LYS A 82 4.08 -26.32 -18.16
CA LYS A 82 4.99 -26.06 -17.04
C LYS A 82 4.20 -26.10 -15.73
N CYS A 83 4.75 -26.74 -14.72
CA CYS A 83 4.20 -26.73 -13.37
C CYS A 83 5.30 -26.39 -12.37
N ARG A 84 4.93 -25.63 -11.35
CA ARG A 84 5.71 -25.40 -10.15
C ARG A 84 5.65 -26.65 -9.27
N ASN A 85 6.77 -27.35 -9.13
CA ASN A 85 6.92 -28.47 -8.21
C ASN A 85 7.64 -27.99 -6.95
N ASN A 86 6.88 -27.71 -5.91
CA ASN A 86 7.40 -27.17 -4.66
C ASN A 86 6.89 -27.99 -3.46
N PRO A 87 7.71 -28.87 -2.87
CA PRO A 87 7.31 -29.68 -1.72
C PRO A 87 7.02 -28.84 -0.46
N LYS A 88 7.47 -27.58 -0.42
CA LYS A 88 7.23 -26.67 0.72
C LYS A 88 5.91 -25.92 0.62
N ASP A 89 5.26 -25.89 -0.54
CA ASP A 89 3.96 -25.23 -0.70
C ASP A 89 2.91 -25.85 0.22
N LEU A 90 2.11 -25.06 0.92
CA LEU A 90 1.19 -25.60 1.93
C LEU A 90 -0.08 -26.22 1.34
N THR A 91 -0.42 -25.91 0.08
CA THR A 91 -1.70 -26.29 -0.53
C THR A 91 -1.51 -27.15 -1.77
N LEU A 92 -0.72 -26.69 -2.75
CA LEU A 92 -0.47 -27.41 -4.00
C LEU A 92 1.02 -27.69 -4.18
N LYS A 93 1.43 -28.96 -3.94
CA LYS A 93 2.82 -29.39 -4.12
C LYS A 93 3.25 -29.39 -5.59
N ILE A 94 2.31 -29.68 -6.48
CA ILE A 94 2.46 -29.57 -7.93
C ILE A 94 1.34 -28.65 -8.40
N ASP A 95 1.71 -27.53 -8.99
CA ASP A 95 0.77 -26.49 -9.42
C ASP A 95 1.11 -26.01 -10.83
N CYS A 96 0.17 -26.10 -11.75
CA CYS A 96 0.34 -25.72 -13.15
C CYS A 96 -0.29 -24.35 -13.46
N THR A 97 -0.70 -23.61 -12.43
CA THR A 97 -1.25 -22.24 -12.54
C THR A 97 -0.18 -21.19 -12.26
N ALA A 98 -0.37 -19.99 -12.81
CA ALA A 98 0.52 -18.87 -12.60
C ALA A 98 -0.01 -17.99 -11.47
N HIS A 99 0.85 -17.66 -10.50
CA HIS A 99 0.55 -16.73 -9.38
C HIS A 99 1.18 -15.35 -9.58
N SER A 100 1.73 -15.12 -10.77
CA SER A 100 2.22 -13.84 -11.22
C SER A 100 1.91 -13.68 -12.70
N ILE A 101 1.62 -12.45 -13.12
CA ILE A 101 1.42 -12.09 -14.51
C ILE A 101 2.16 -10.79 -14.81
N GLU A 102 2.52 -10.59 -16.07
CA GLU A 102 2.89 -9.29 -16.61
C GLU A 102 1.75 -8.80 -17.50
N TYR A 103 1.24 -7.61 -17.21
CA TYR A 103 0.25 -6.90 -18.01
C TYR A 103 0.94 -5.85 -18.87
N ASP A 104 0.76 -5.94 -20.19
CA ASP A 104 1.20 -4.94 -21.16
C ASP A 104 0.08 -3.92 -21.38
N VAL A 105 0.33 -2.68 -20.99
CA VAL A 105 -0.65 -1.58 -21.08
C VAL A 105 -0.95 -1.22 -22.53
N ALA A 106 0.06 -1.23 -23.41
CA ALA A 106 -0.08 -0.78 -24.79
C ALA A 106 -0.93 -1.74 -25.63
N SER A 107 -0.71 -3.05 -25.47
CA SER A 107 -1.50 -4.08 -26.16
C SER A 107 -2.72 -4.56 -25.37
N ASN A 108 -2.92 -4.07 -24.15
CA ASN A 108 -3.96 -4.52 -23.23
C ASN A 108 -4.00 -6.05 -23.07
N SER A 109 -2.83 -6.66 -22.89
CA SER A 109 -2.69 -8.13 -22.85
C SER A 109 -1.93 -8.58 -21.61
N ILE A 110 -2.23 -9.79 -21.14
CA ILE A 110 -1.55 -10.42 -20.01
C ILE A 110 -0.70 -11.60 -20.48
N ARG A 111 0.43 -11.84 -19.80
CA ARG A 111 1.15 -13.10 -19.88
C ARG A 111 1.43 -13.68 -18.50
N PRO A 112 1.35 -15.01 -18.33
CA PRO A 112 1.73 -15.67 -17.08
C PRO A 112 3.24 -15.58 -16.83
N LEU A 113 3.61 -15.40 -15.56
CA LEU A 113 4.96 -15.47 -15.02
C LEU A 113 5.04 -16.59 -13.99
N ASN A 114 6.22 -17.22 -13.85
CA ASN A 114 6.43 -18.29 -12.90
C ASN A 114 7.18 -17.79 -11.67
N VAL A 115 6.44 -17.42 -10.63
CA VAL A 115 6.97 -17.23 -9.28
C VAL A 115 6.94 -18.57 -8.52
N PHE A 116 8.10 -18.97 -7.99
CA PHE A 116 8.34 -20.28 -7.39
C PHE A 116 8.11 -20.30 -5.87
N THR A 117 8.62 -19.30 -5.13
CA THR A 117 8.45 -19.23 -3.66
C THR A 117 7.39 -18.22 -3.25
N ASN A 118 6.82 -18.39 -2.06
CA ASN A 118 5.65 -17.63 -1.64
C ASN A 118 5.97 -16.15 -1.32
N VAL A 119 5.34 -15.25 -2.08
CA VAL A 119 5.47 -13.78 -2.02
C VAL A 119 4.49 -13.12 -1.03
N TRP A 120 3.68 -13.89 -0.31
CA TRP A 120 2.69 -13.35 0.62
C TRP A 120 3.30 -12.42 1.67
N CYS A 121 2.81 -11.17 1.71
CA CYS A 121 3.33 -10.08 2.54
C CYS A 121 4.84 -9.85 2.42
N SER A 122 5.36 -10.05 1.21
CA SER A 122 6.68 -9.56 0.81
C SER A 122 6.62 -8.05 0.52
N SER A 123 7.75 -7.46 0.16
CA SER A 123 7.80 -6.08 -0.35
C SER A 123 9.01 -5.90 -1.24
N GLY A 124 9.02 -4.80 -2.01
CA GLY A 124 10.05 -4.57 -3.00
C GLY A 124 10.07 -3.16 -3.54
N ALA A 125 10.97 -2.92 -4.48
CA ALA A 125 11.12 -1.64 -5.18
C ALA A 125 11.54 -1.87 -6.64
N ALA A 126 11.16 -0.92 -7.50
CA ALA A 126 11.78 -0.79 -8.82
C ALA A 126 13.17 -0.18 -8.66
N MET A 127 14.18 -0.83 -9.25
CA MET A 127 15.59 -0.47 -9.18
C MET A 127 16.01 0.46 -10.33
N PRO A 128 17.17 1.14 -10.26
CA PRO A 128 17.60 2.07 -11.31
C PRO A 128 17.77 1.44 -12.70
N ASP A 129 18.05 0.13 -12.76
CA ASP A 129 18.18 -0.63 -14.00
C ASP A 129 16.83 -1.06 -14.60
N GLY A 130 15.72 -0.65 -13.99
CA GLY A 130 14.36 -1.02 -14.39
C GLY A 130 13.89 -2.37 -13.87
N SER A 131 14.73 -3.12 -13.15
CA SER A 131 14.32 -4.38 -12.54
C SER A 131 13.41 -4.15 -11.32
N LEU A 132 12.49 -5.07 -11.08
CA LEU A 132 11.74 -5.16 -9.84
C LEU A 132 12.43 -6.14 -8.91
N VAL A 133 12.81 -5.68 -7.72
CA VAL A 133 13.38 -6.54 -6.68
C VAL A 133 12.40 -6.64 -5.53
N GLN A 134 11.94 -7.86 -5.28
CA GLN A 134 11.07 -8.24 -4.16
C GLN A 134 11.86 -9.05 -3.13
N THR A 135 11.54 -8.90 -1.86
CA THR A 135 12.20 -9.63 -0.77
C THR A 135 11.24 -10.11 0.29
N GLY A 136 11.60 -11.23 0.91
CA GLY A 136 10.82 -11.82 1.98
C GLY A 136 9.55 -12.47 1.45
N GLY A 137 8.54 -12.57 2.30
CA GLY A 137 7.31 -13.32 2.02
C GLY A 137 7.02 -14.33 3.13
N PHE A 138 6.26 -15.36 2.80
CA PHE A 138 5.80 -16.36 3.76
C PHE A 138 6.49 -17.71 3.56
N ASN A 139 6.61 -18.50 4.63
CA ASN A 139 7.12 -19.87 4.59
C ASN A 139 8.46 -20.02 3.86
N ASP A 140 8.48 -20.57 2.64
CA ASP A 140 9.69 -20.78 1.86
C ASP A 140 10.25 -19.51 1.19
N GLY A 141 9.49 -18.41 1.24
CA GLY A 141 9.86 -17.09 0.73
C GLY A 141 10.47 -16.15 1.76
N GLU A 142 10.39 -16.46 3.05
CA GLU A 142 10.64 -15.49 4.14
C GLU A 142 12.03 -14.83 4.13
N ARG A 143 13.04 -15.47 3.53
CA ARG A 143 14.42 -15.00 3.47
C ARG A 143 14.95 -14.88 2.03
N ASN A 144 14.06 -14.85 1.05
CA ASN A 144 14.43 -14.85 -0.36
C ASN A 144 14.46 -13.43 -0.94
N ALA A 145 15.15 -13.29 -2.05
CA ALA A 145 14.97 -12.18 -2.97
C ALA A 145 14.51 -12.71 -4.33
N ARG A 146 13.68 -11.95 -5.03
CA ARG A 146 13.16 -12.25 -6.36
C ARG A 146 13.38 -11.04 -7.24
N VAL A 147 13.98 -11.25 -8.39
CA VAL A 147 14.34 -10.19 -9.33
C VAL A 147 13.62 -10.46 -10.64
N PHE A 148 12.77 -9.52 -11.04
CA PHE A 148 12.16 -9.52 -12.37
C PHE A 148 12.85 -8.45 -13.23
N LYS A 149 13.51 -8.89 -14.30
CA LYS A 149 14.13 -7.99 -15.27
C LYS A 149 13.28 -7.96 -16.53
N PRO A 150 12.61 -6.84 -16.86
CA PRO A 150 11.78 -6.77 -18.06
C PRO A 150 12.61 -6.95 -19.34
N CYS A 151 11.99 -7.54 -20.35
CA CYS A 151 12.57 -7.88 -21.65
C CYS A 151 11.57 -7.56 -22.77
N ARG A 152 12.05 -7.44 -24.01
CA ARG A 152 11.20 -7.10 -25.16
C ARG A 152 10.57 -8.30 -25.86
N ASP A 153 11.20 -9.47 -25.77
CA ASP A 153 10.82 -10.69 -26.47
C ASP A 153 9.94 -11.63 -25.62
N ASN A 154 9.48 -11.16 -24.45
CA ASN A 154 8.69 -11.92 -23.48
C ASN A 154 9.38 -13.18 -22.92
N SER A 155 10.70 -13.32 -23.07
CA SER A 155 11.48 -14.47 -22.57
C SER A 155 11.84 -14.40 -21.07
N CYS A 156 11.68 -13.23 -20.47
CA CYS A 156 12.03 -12.95 -19.08
C CYS A 156 10.98 -13.48 -18.10
N ASP A 157 11.49 -13.94 -16.97
CA ASP A 157 10.71 -14.48 -15.86
C ASP A 157 11.39 -14.09 -14.54
N TRP A 158 10.79 -14.43 -13.41
CA TRP A 158 11.38 -14.22 -12.09
C TRP A 158 12.68 -15.01 -11.91
N GLN A 159 13.71 -14.35 -11.37
CA GLN A 159 14.93 -14.97 -10.88
C GLN A 159 14.90 -14.96 -9.36
N GLU A 160 14.95 -16.13 -8.73
CA GLU A 160 14.82 -16.26 -7.28
C GLU A 160 16.13 -16.68 -6.61
N PHE A 161 16.44 -16.00 -5.51
CA PHE A 161 17.65 -16.21 -4.73
C PHE A 161 17.24 -16.60 -3.31
N ASN A 162 17.52 -17.86 -2.97
CA ASN A 162 17.08 -18.45 -1.72
C ASN A 162 17.99 -18.07 -0.55
N THR A 163 17.38 -17.76 0.60
CA THR A 163 18.10 -17.54 1.87
C THR A 163 19.18 -16.45 1.81
N VAL A 164 18.97 -15.42 0.99
CA VAL A 164 19.90 -14.29 0.84
C VAL A 164 19.73 -13.22 1.91
N LEU A 165 18.57 -13.18 2.58
CA LEU A 165 18.34 -12.27 3.70
C LEU A 165 18.85 -12.87 5.00
N THR A 166 19.35 -12.02 5.90
CA THR A 166 19.82 -12.41 7.23
C THR A 166 18.64 -12.76 8.14
N GLN A 167 17.54 -12.03 8.05
CA GLN A 167 16.33 -12.22 8.84
C GLN A 167 15.13 -12.55 7.95
N SER A 168 14.15 -13.27 8.50
CA SER A 168 12.83 -13.41 7.87
C SER A 168 12.17 -12.04 7.70
N ARG A 169 11.66 -11.70 6.52
CA ARG A 169 11.02 -10.42 6.21
C ARG A 169 9.59 -10.64 5.73
N TRP A 170 8.66 -10.76 6.66
CA TRP A 170 7.22 -10.82 6.41
C TRP A 170 6.58 -9.55 6.96
N TYR A 171 5.82 -8.79 6.16
CA TYR A 171 5.34 -7.43 6.49
C TYR A 171 6.45 -6.37 6.70
N ALA A 172 7.57 -6.49 5.99
CA ALA A 172 8.64 -5.48 5.99
C ALA A 172 8.43 -4.43 4.88
N THR A 173 9.11 -3.29 4.96
CA THR A 173 9.10 -2.28 3.88
C THR A 173 10.45 -2.23 3.16
N ASN A 174 10.42 -2.21 1.83
CA ASN A 174 11.58 -1.97 1.00
C ASN A 174 11.63 -0.51 0.52
N HIS A 175 12.82 0.05 0.42
CA HIS A 175 13.01 1.34 -0.26
C HIS A 175 14.34 1.36 -1.00
N ILE A 176 14.33 1.86 -2.23
CA ILE A 176 15.54 2.07 -3.05
C ILE A 176 16.46 3.12 -2.42
N LEU A 177 17.77 2.93 -2.53
CA LEU A 177 18.80 3.82 -2.02
C LEU A 177 19.65 4.43 -3.16
N PRO A 178 20.30 5.58 -2.93
CA PRO A 178 21.19 6.22 -3.91
C PRO A 178 22.34 5.36 -4.43
N ASP A 179 22.78 4.36 -3.65
CA ASP A 179 23.88 3.46 -4.03
C ASP A 179 23.41 2.25 -4.86
N GLY A 180 22.15 2.23 -5.29
CA GLY A 180 21.58 1.17 -6.12
C GLY A 180 21.19 -0.10 -5.36
N ARG A 181 21.33 -0.12 -4.02
CA ARG A 181 20.74 -1.15 -3.16
C ARG A 181 19.33 -0.75 -2.71
N GLN A 182 18.67 -1.63 -1.99
CA GLN A 182 17.47 -1.34 -1.21
C GLN A 182 17.74 -1.58 0.27
N ILE A 183 17.12 -0.76 1.10
CA ILE A 183 16.95 -1.03 2.54
C ILE A 183 15.67 -1.84 2.73
N ILE A 184 15.70 -2.79 3.65
CA ILE A 184 14.55 -3.61 4.06
C ILE A 184 14.34 -3.37 5.55
N VAL A 185 13.26 -2.69 5.90
CA VAL A 185 12.98 -2.20 7.25
C VAL A 185 11.88 -3.01 7.90
N GLY A 186 12.18 -3.58 9.07
CA GLY A 186 11.20 -4.24 9.91
C GLY A 186 10.76 -5.62 9.40
N GLY A 187 9.49 -5.93 9.62
CA GLY A 187 8.92 -7.26 9.47
C GLY A 187 8.38 -7.79 10.81
N ARG A 188 7.44 -8.72 10.76
CA ARG A 188 6.77 -9.28 11.92
C ARG A 188 7.78 -9.90 12.89
N GLY A 189 7.86 -9.32 14.10
CA GLY A 189 8.85 -9.72 15.10
C GLY A 189 10.31 -9.43 14.72
N ARG A 190 10.56 -8.47 13.80
CA ARG A 190 11.90 -8.01 13.42
C ARG A 190 12.02 -6.51 13.65
N LEU A 191 12.81 -6.13 14.64
CA LEU A 191 13.06 -4.73 15.02
C LEU A 191 14.38 -4.22 14.42
N THR A 192 14.66 -4.65 13.19
CA THR A 192 15.94 -4.45 12.50
C THR A 192 15.73 -4.00 11.07
N TYR A 193 16.80 -3.51 10.43
CA TYR A 193 16.87 -3.33 8.98
C TYR A 193 18.07 -4.09 8.40
N GLU A 194 18.05 -4.35 7.11
CA GLU A 194 19.19 -4.88 6.36
C GLU A 194 19.17 -4.37 4.92
N PHE A 195 20.20 -4.68 4.15
CA PHE A 195 20.33 -4.26 2.76
C PHE A 195 20.32 -5.45 1.80
N TYR A 196 19.82 -5.20 0.58
CA TYR A 196 19.96 -6.11 -0.54
C TYR A 196 20.23 -5.32 -1.85
N PRO A 197 21.08 -5.81 -2.77
CA PRO A 197 22.05 -6.88 -2.57
C PRO A 197 23.03 -6.57 -1.43
N LYS A 198 23.54 -7.62 -0.77
CA LYS A 198 24.51 -7.45 0.31
C LYS A 198 25.90 -7.16 -0.25
N ARG A 199 26.63 -6.25 0.40
CA ARG A 199 28.06 -6.09 0.23
C ARG A 199 28.78 -7.23 0.94
N THR A 200 29.58 -7.98 0.18
CA THR A 200 30.32 -9.15 0.66
C THR A 200 31.15 -8.79 1.90
N GLY A 201 30.93 -9.52 2.99
CA GLY A 201 31.67 -9.36 4.25
C GLY A 201 31.34 -8.11 5.07
N ALA A 202 30.38 -7.27 4.65
CA ALA A 202 30.08 -6.00 5.31
C ALA A 202 28.63 -5.90 5.82
N ASP A 203 27.66 -6.43 5.08
CA ASP A 203 26.24 -6.21 5.41
C ASP A 203 25.68 -7.30 6.33
N ALA A 204 25.19 -6.88 7.49
CA ALA A 204 24.45 -7.71 8.45
C ALA A 204 22.98 -7.25 8.57
N SER A 205 22.30 -7.69 9.63
CA SER A 205 21.04 -7.10 10.09
C SER A 205 21.36 -6.14 11.24
N TYR A 206 20.86 -4.92 11.16
CA TYR A 206 21.16 -3.83 12.08
C TYR A 206 19.94 -3.48 12.93
N ASN A 207 20.15 -3.22 14.22
CA ASN A 207 19.06 -2.83 15.10
C ASN A 207 18.49 -1.47 14.72
N LEU A 208 17.16 -1.34 14.78
CA LEU A 208 16.47 -0.06 14.66
C LEU A 208 15.57 0.13 15.89
N PRO A 209 16.09 0.72 16.98
CA PRO A 209 15.35 0.90 18.22
C PRO A 209 13.99 1.59 18.04
N PHE A 210 13.87 2.45 17.03
CA PHE A 210 12.62 3.12 16.68
C PHE A 210 11.45 2.15 16.45
N LEU A 211 11.68 0.98 15.85
CA LEU A 211 10.63 -0.03 15.67
C LEU A 211 10.18 -0.60 17.01
N SER A 212 11.09 -0.78 17.97
CA SER A 212 10.72 -1.19 19.34
C SER A 212 9.86 -0.12 20.03
N GLN A 213 10.27 1.14 19.92
CA GLN A 213 9.59 2.28 20.55
C GLN A 213 8.21 2.59 19.97
N THR A 214 7.86 2.01 18.83
CA THR A 214 6.59 2.19 18.13
C THR A 214 5.73 0.93 18.11
N ASN A 215 6.19 -0.16 18.72
CA ASN A 215 5.44 -1.42 18.83
C ASN A 215 4.60 -1.44 20.10
N ASP A 216 3.27 -1.41 19.96
CA ASP A 216 2.38 -1.69 21.08
C ASP A 216 2.24 -3.21 21.28
N PRO A 217 2.49 -3.72 22.51
CA PRO A 217 2.46 -5.15 22.78
C PRO A 217 1.15 -5.83 22.35
N ARG A 218 1.27 -6.91 21.55
CA ARG A 218 0.17 -7.75 21.03
C ARG A 218 -0.70 -7.09 19.95
N ILE A 219 -0.34 -5.91 19.45
CA ILE A 219 -1.12 -5.18 18.42
C ILE A 219 -0.43 -5.18 17.05
N GLU A 220 0.90 -5.26 17.00
CA GLU A 220 1.70 -5.26 15.76
C GLU A 220 1.53 -3.99 14.89
N ASN A 221 1.23 -2.84 15.49
CA ASN A 221 0.91 -1.57 14.81
C ASN A 221 2.07 -0.78 14.20
N ASN A 222 3.17 -1.46 13.88
CA ASN A 222 4.37 -0.87 13.29
C ASN A 222 4.91 -1.69 12.10
N LEU A 223 4.08 -2.57 11.53
CA LEU A 223 4.37 -3.32 10.32
C LEU A 223 4.15 -2.47 9.07
N TYR A 224 4.86 -2.78 7.97
CA TYR A 224 4.95 -1.92 6.80
C TYR A 224 5.18 -0.44 7.16
N PRO A 225 6.29 -0.10 7.86
CA PRO A 225 6.60 1.29 8.16
C PRO A 225 6.69 2.10 6.86
N PHE A 226 6.22 3.35 6.87
CA PHE A 226 6.34 4.21 5.69
C PHE A 226 7.77 4.75 5.63
N VAL A 227 8.50 4.38 4.58
CA VAL A 227 9.89 4.77 4.38
C VAL A 227 9.95 5.63 3.14
N PHE A 228 10.55 6.82 3.24
CA PHE A 228 10.77 7.71 2.10
C PHE A 228 12.20 8.26 2.14
N LEU A 229 12.90 8.20 1.01
CA LEU A 229 14.20 8.86 0.85
C LEU A 229 14.02 10.37 0.77
N ASN A 230 14.67 11.08 1.69
CA ASN A 230 14.67 12.54 1.75
C ASN A 230 15.78 13.13 0.86
N VAL A 231 15.66 14.43 0.57
CA VAL A 231 16.54 15.17 -0.35
C VAL A 231 17.98 15.33 0.15
N ASP A 232 18.21 15.12 1.46
CA ASP A 232 19.54 15.11 2.09
C ASP A 232 20.19 13.71 2.09
N GLY A 233 19.51 12.71 1.53
CA GLY A 233 19.97 11.33 1.50
C GLY A 233 19.60 10.51 2.74
N ASN A 234 18.97 11.09 3.76
CA ASN A 234 18.47 10.37 4.92
C ASN A 234 17.07 9.78 4.65
N LEU A 235 16.60 8.86 5.50
CA LEU A 235 15.29 8.25 5.37
C LEU A 235 14.29 8.84 6.37
N PHE A 236 13.17 9.36 5.90
CA PHE A 236 11.99 9.53 6.74
C PHE A 236 11.37 8.16 6.99
N ILE A 237 11.28 7.73 8.25
CA ILE A 237 10.65 6.47 8.64
C ILE A 237 9.51 6.80 9.59
N PHE A 238 8.28 6.47 9.19
CA PHE A 238 7.08 6.58 10.01
C PHE A 238 6.57 5.19 10.39
N ALA A 239 6.31 4.98 11.67
CA ALA A 239 5.75 3.74 12.20
C ALA A 239 4.77 4.03 13.33
N ASN A 240 3.65 3.31 13.36
CA ASN A 240 2.56 3.55 14.30
C ASN A 240 2.02 4.99 14.16
N ASN A 241 2.41 5.92 15.02
CA ASN A 241 1.97 7.32 14.99
C ASN A 241 3.15 8.31 15.10
N ARG A 242 4.39 7.82 14.94
CA ARG A 242 5.62 8.59 15.13
C ARG A 242 6.50 8.49 13.88
N ALA A 243 7.43 9.43 13.74
CA ALA A 243 8.43 9.39 12.68
C ALA A 243 9.81 9.85 13.14
N ILE A 244 10.83 9.40 12.41
CA ILE A 244 12.24 9.82 12.54
C ILE A 244 12.84 10.15 11.17
N LEU A 245 13.89 10.97 11.17
CA LEU A 245 14.84 11.07 10.07
C LEU A 245 16.05 10.22 10.44
N PHE A 246 16.33 9.22 9.62
CA PHE A 246 17.30 8.17 9.90
C PHE A 246 18.46 8.21 8.90
N ASP A 247 19.66 8.37 9.44
CA ASP A 247 20.91 8.15 8.71
C ASP A 247 21.20 6.64 8.73
N TYR A 248 20.83 5.97 7.65
CA TYR A 248 21.02 4.53 7.50
C TYR A 248 22.47 4.14 7.21
N VAL A 249 23.34 5.10 6.87
CA VAL A 249 24.77 4.86 6.63
C VAL A 249 25.48 4.70 7.96
N ASN A 250 25.20 5.59 8.90
CA ASN A 250 25.79 5.59 10.24
C ASN A 250 24.92 4.88 11.29
N GLY A 251 23.69 4.49 10.93
CA GLY A 251 22.75 3.84 11.83
C GLY A 251 22.22 4.76 12.94
N ALA A 252 22.07 6.05 12.66
CA ALA A 252 21.76 7.07 13.65
C ALA A 252 20.45 7.82 13.36
N VAL A 253 19.73 8.20 14.42
CA VAL A 253 18.56 9.08 14.31
C VAL A 253 19.04 10.52 14.26
N VAL A 254 18.83 11.19 13.14
CA VAL A 254 19.21 12.60 12.92
C VAL A 254 18.17 13.55 13.52
N LYS A 255 16.89 13.22 13.37
CA LYS A 255 15.77 14.03 13.84
C LYS A 255 14.63 13.12 14.30
N THR A 256 13.94 13.50 15.38
CA THR A 256 12.64 12.91 15.74
C THR A 256 11.56 13.93 15.42
N TYR A 257 10.53 13.52 14.68
CA TYR A 257 9.41 14.39 14.34
C TYR A 257 8.37 14.37 15.47
N PRO A 258 7.55 15.43 15.61
CA PRO A 258 6.41 15.39 16.51
C PRO A 258 5.50 14.20 16.19
N THR A 259 4.80 13.69 17.19
CA THR A 259 3.80 12.62 17.00
C THR A 259 2.64 13.19 16.19
N ILE A 260 2.10 12.42 15.24
CA ILE A 260 0.92 12.88 14.49
C ILE A 260 -0.26 13.07 15.46
N PRO A 261 -0.96 14.22 15.41
CA PRO A 261 -2.11 14.47 16.29
C PRO A 261 -3.20 13.39 16.17
N GLY A 262 -3.89 13.15 17.29
CA GLY A 262 -4.96 12.14 17.43
C GLY A 262 -4.51 10.86 18.14
N GLY A 263 -3.22 10.50 18.08
CA GLY A 263 -2.68 9.36 18.82
C GLY A 263 -2.95 7.98 18.20
N ASP A 264 -3.71 7.92 17.10
CA ASP A 264 -4.02 6.67 16.41
C ASP A 264 -2.87 6.16 15.52
N PRO A 265 -2.64 4.83 15.46
CA PRO A 265 -1.69 4.23 14.54
C PRO A 265 -2.11 4.45 13.08
N ARG A 266 -1.14 4.53 12.16
CA ARG A 266 -1.34 4.58 10.70
C ARG A 266 -0.71 3.40 9.97
N SER A 267 0.33 2.77 10.53
CA SER A 267 0.95 1.59 9.93
C SER A 267 0.09 0.33 10.10
N TYR A 268 0.36 -0.72 9.31
CA TYR A 268 -0.37 -1.99 9.43
C TYR A 268 -0.32 -2.53 10.88
N PRO A 269 -1.41 -3.13 11.42
CA PRO A 269 -2.69 -3.43 10.77
C PRO A 269 -3.68 -2.25 10.74
N SER A 270 -3.32 -1.09 11.27
CA SER A 270 -4.16 0.11 11.14
C SER A 270 -4.36 0.50 9.68
N SER A 271 -3.35 0.27 8.83
CA SER A 271 -3.47 0.30 7.37
C SER A 271 -3.95 1.64 6.79
N GLY A 272 -3.41 2.74 7.31
CA GLY A 272 -3.41 4.02 6.62
C GLY A 272 -2.40 4.03 5.46
N SER A 273 -2.38 5.13 4.73
CA SER A 273 -1.55 5.30 3.54
C SER A 273 -0.65 6.52 3.72
N ALA A 274 0.50 6.52 3.05
CA ALA A 274 1.37 7.68 3.02
C ALA A 274 1.98 7.90 1.65
N VAL A 275 2.31 9.15 1.35
CA VAL A 275 2.99 9.53 0.12
C VAL A 275 3.98 10.66 0.38
N LEU A 276 5.16 10.58 -0.24
CA LEU A 276 6.05 11.72 -0.39
C LEU A 276 5.48 12.61 -1.50
N LEU A 277 5.10 13.84 -1.17
CA LEU A 277 4.58 14.80 -2.14
C LEU A 277 5.69 15.22 -3.13
N PRO A 278 5.31 15.67 -4.33
CA PRO A 278 6.27 15.98 -5.39
C PRO A 278 7.32 17.00 -4.93
N VAL A 279 8.57 16.60 -5.05
CA VAL A 279 9.70 17.47 -4.78
C VAL A 279 9.86 18.43 -5.95
N ARG A 280 9.63 19.72 -5.71
CA ARG A 280 9.79 20.78 -6.72
C ARG A 280 11.20 21.36 -6.68
N ASN A 281 11.60 22.00 -7.79
CA ASN A 281 12.82 22.82 -7.87
C ASN A 281 14.16 22.08 -7.64
N LEU A 282 14.26 20.81 -8.06
CA LEU A 282 15.50 20.02 -7.98
C LEU A 282 16.70 20.70 -8.70
N GLN A 283 16.42 21.54 -9.69
CA GLN A 283 17.43 22.26 -10.50
C GLN A 283 18.08 23.43 -9.75
N GLY A 284 17.38 24.02 -8.77
CA GLY A 284 17.85 25.21 -8.04
C GLY A 284 18.81 24.92 -6.89
N ARG A 285 18.93 23.64 -6.47
CA ARG A 285 19.81 23.08 -5.40
C ARG A 285 19.77 23.74 -4.02
N THR A 286 19.15 24.91 -3.84
CA THR A 286 19.01 25.58 -2.56
C THR A 286 17.55 25.52 -2.10
N ASN A 287 17.33 25.13 -0.84
CA ASN A 287 16.02 25.08 -0.18
C ASN A 287 14.96 24.19 -0.87
N ILE A 288 15.33 22.93 -1.16
CA ILE A 288 14.38 21.95 -1.68
C ILE A 288 13.40 21.57 -0.55
N THR A 289 12.10 21.76 -0.82
CA THR A 289 11.03 21.36 0.09
C THR A 289 10.61 19.93 -0.20
N ALA A 290 10.57 19.11 0.85
CA ALA A 290 9.97 17.78 0.80
C ALA A 290 8.88 17.68 1.87
N GLU A 291 7.72 17.19 1.49
CA GLU A 291 6.55 17.04 2.35
C GLU A 291 6.02 15.61 2.29
N VAL A 292 5.63 15.07 3.44
CA VAL A 292 4.98 13.76 3.53
C VAL A 292 3.54 13.96 3.97
N LEU A 293 2.63 13.25 3.31
CA LEU A 293 1.21 13.18 3.66
C LEU A 293 0.90 11.77 4.18
N VAL A 294 0.25 11.67 5.34
CA VAL A 294 -0.17 10.40 5.97
C VAL A 294 -1.67 10.46 6.27
N CYS A 295 -2.45 9.52 5.74
CA CYS A 295 -3.90 9.59 5.74
C CYS A 295 -4.55 8.28 6.18
N GLY A 296 -5.71 8.41 6.85
CA GLY A 296 -6.59 7.27 7.13
C GLY A 296 -5.99 6.25 8.11
N GLY A 297 -6.45 5.02 8.00
CA GLY A 297 -6.14 3.94 8.94
C GLY A 297 -7.28 3.69 9.93
N ALA A 298 -7.05 2.85 10.92
CA ALA A 298 -8.01 2.49 11.94
C ALA A 298 -7.65 3.04 13.34
N PRO A 299 -8.62 3.39 14.18
CA PRO A 299 -8.36 3.83 15.54
C PRO A 299 -7.52 2.83 16.37
N LYS A 300 -6.83 3.32 17.40
CA LYS A 300 -6.11 2.45 18.34
C LYS A 300 -7.06 1.42 18.96
N GLY A 301 -6.64 0.15 19.00
CA GLY A 301 -7.45 -0.97 19.51
C GLY A 301 -8.39 -1.61 18.48
N SER A 302 -8.43 -1.12 17.24
CA SER A 302 -9.27 -1.70 16.17
C SER A 302 -8.93 -3.14 15.85
N PHE A 303 -7.65 -3.51 15.83
CA PHE A 303 -7.21 -4.89 15.59
C PHE A 303 -7.81 -5.87 16.61
N THR A 304 -7.68 -5.56 17.90
CA THR A 304 -8.27 -6.37 18.97
C THR A 304 -9.79 -6.38 18.91
N SER A 305 -10.41 -5.24 18.58
CA SER A 305 -11.87 -5.17 18.44
C SER A 305 -12.38 -6.05 17.30
N ALA A 306 -11.71 -6.03 16.14
CA ALA A 306 -12.06 -6.83 14.97
C ALA A 306 -11.94 -8.33 15.25
N ASN A 307 -10.90 -8.77 15.98
CA ASN A 307 -10.76 -10.16 16.42
C ASN A 307 -11.88 -10.62 17.36
N ASN A 308 -12.58 -9.68 18.01
CA ASN A 308 -13.76 -9.94 18.83
C ASN A 308 -15.08 -9.67 18.09
N GLY A 309 -15.05 -9.57 16.75
CA GLY A 309 -16.24 -9.33 15.91
C GLY A 309 -16.79 -7.90 15.97
N LYS A 310 -16.06 -6.95 16.58
CA LYS A 310 -16.45 -5.55 16.67
C LYS A 310 -15.64 -4.70 15.69
N PHE A 311 -16.29 -4.25 14.62
CA PHE A 311 -15.69 -3.39 13.61
C PHE A 311 -15.97 -1.92 13.93
N VAL A 312 -14.93 -1.10 13.93
CA VAL A 312 -15.02 0.34 14.23
C VAL A 312 -14.76 1.16 12.96
N GLY A 313 -15.30 2.37 12.91
CA GLY A 313 -15.09 3.28 11.80
C GLY A 313 -13.61 3.62 11.61
N ALA A 314 -13.17 3.70 10.36
CA ALA A 314 -11.83 4.14 10.01
C ALA A 314 -11.63 5.63 10.35
N LEU A 315 -10.38 6.07 10.30
CA LEU A 315 -9.98 7.47 10.45
C LEU A 315 -10.26 8.23 9.16
N ASN A 316 -10.77 9.45 9.29
CA ASN A 316 -10.90 10.42 8.21
C ASN A 316 -9.87 11.55 8.32
N THR A 317 -8.81 11.38 9.11
CA THR A 317 -7.78 12.41 9.30
C THR A 317 -6.57 12.17 8.42
N CYS A 318 -6.02 13.26 7.89
CA CYS A 318 -4.77 13.32 7.16
C CYS A 318 -3.81 14.29 7.85
N GLY A 319 -2.54 13.93 7.97
CA GLY A 319 -1.48 14.80 8.44
C GLY A 319 -0.47 15.06 7.35
N ARG A 320 -0.17 16.33 7.09
CA ARG A 320 0.91 16.78 6.21
C ARG A 320 2.05 17.35 7.04
N ILE A 321 3.29 17.01 6.70
CA ILE A 321 4.48 17.52 7.38
C ILE A 321 5.58 17.84 6.37
N GLN A 322 6.17 19.04 6.48
CA GLN A 322 7.37 19.39 5.74
C GLN A 322 8.60 18.81 6.44
N ILE A 323 9.16 17.74 5.90
CA ILE A 323 10.25 16.99 6.56
C ILE A 323 11.60 17.72 6.51
N THR A 324 11.77 18.65 5.56
CA THR A 324 12.96 19.50 5.44
C THR A 324 12.91 20.76 6.31
N ASP A 325 11.79 21.05 6.98
CA ASP A 325 11.68 22.19 7.88
C ASP A 325 12.60 21.97 9.12
N PRO A 326 13.38 22.98 9.56
CA PRO A 326 14.13 22.91 10.82
C PRO A 326 13.25 22.62 12.04
N ASN A 327 12.01 23.10 12.06
CA ASN A 327 11.00 22.87 13.09
C ASN A 327 9.69 22.30 12.49
N PRO A 328 9.70 21.04 12.07
CA PRO A 328 8.61 20.46 11.29
C PRO A 328 7.35 20.25 12.16
N GLN A 329 6.19 20.67 11.65
CA GLN A 329 4.89 20.55 12.33
C GLN A 329 3.88 19.82 11.45
N TRP A 330 2.98 19.06 12.09
CA TRP A 330 1.86 18.43 11.39
C TRP A 330 0.75 19.44 11.14
N VAL A 331 0.34 19.58 9.88
CA VAL A 331 -0.89 20.25 9.46
C VAL A 331 -1.95 19.18 9.26
N MET A 332 -3.01 19.22 10.06
CA MET A 332 -4.07 18.20 10.02
C MET A 332 -5.25 18.67 9.17
N GLU A 333 -5.76 17.75 8.36
CA GLU A 333 -6.90 17.94 7.48
C GLU A 333 -7.92 16.79 7.66
N THR A 334 -9.19 17.05 7.36
CA THR A 334 -10.25 16.05 7.42
C THR A 334 -10.65 15.65 6.00
N MET A 335 -10.48 14.37 5.67
CA MET A 335 -10.94 13.77 4.43
C MET A 335 -12.48 13.74 4.39
N PRO A 336 -13.09 13.86 3.20
CA PRO A 336 -14.54 13.72 3.02
C PRO A 336 -15.10 12.35 3.46
N SER A 337 -14.26 11.31 3.49
CA SER A 337 -14.63 9.97 3.94
C SER A 337 -13.49 9.35 4.73
N ALA A 338 -13.86 8.59 5.77
CA ALA A 338 -12.95 7.70 6.48
C ALA A 338 -12.49 6.55 5.55
N ARG A 339 -11.20 6.18 5.62
CA ARG A 339 -10.61 5.14 4.76
C ARG A 339 -9.53 4.36 5.50
N VAL A 340 -9.47 3.06 5.23
CA VAL A 340 -8.44 2.11 5.68
C VAL A 340 -8.18 1.13 4.55
N MET A 341 -6.96 0.58 4.46
CA MET A 341 -6.49 -0.25 3.33
C MET A 341 -6.60 0.49 1.98
N GLY A 342 -6.36 1.80 1.99
CA GLY A 342 -6.27 2.60 0.78
C GLY A 342 -4.85 2.63 0.22
N ASP A 343 -4.74 2.90 -1.07
CA ASP A 343 -3.47 3.23 -1.72
C ASP A 343 -3.48 4.71 -2.12
N MET A 344 -2.33 5.38 -1.93
CA MET A 344 -2.13 6.74 -2.37
C MET A 344 -1.14 6.74 -3.52
N VAL A 345 -1.63 7.12 -4.71
CA VAL A 345 -0.80 7.31 -5.88
C VAL A 345 -0.75 8.79 -6.17
N PHE A 346 0.46 9.31 -6.36
CA PHE A 346 0.64 10.64 -6.92
C PHE A 346 0.68 10.55 -8.44
N ALA A 347 -0.14 11.33 -9.13
CA ALA A 347 -0.12 11.49 -10.58
C ALA A 347 0.32 12.93 -10.91
N THR A 348 1.36 13.06 -11.72
CA THR A 348 1.89 14.35 -12.24
C THR A 348 1.04 14.87 -13.38
#